data_AF-A0A7S0B713-F1
#
_entry.id   AF-A0A7S0B713-F1
#
_cell.length_a   1.000
_cell.length_b   1.000
_cell.length_c   1.000
_cell.angle_alpha   90.00
_cell.angle_beta   90.00
_cell.angle_gamma   90.00
#
_symmetry.space_group_name_H-M   'P 1'
#
loop_
_entity.id
_entity.type
_entity.pdbx_description
1 polymer ?
#
loop_
_entity_poly.entity_id
_entity_poly.type
_entity_poly.pdbx_seq_one_letter_code
_entity_poly.pdbx_strand_id
1 'polypeptide(L)'
;TFSASASLSDDELAAVVRIVSNSTKSINVEIDVLGGDAVNLYPSSCSASILTAESLNAVNTPSDPSAVMPAVTDCGLSNRTIQVVLPPHSFVVVQVSLLKTIAVAVV
;
A
#
# COMPACT_ATOMS: atom_id res chain seq x y z
N THR A 1 7.31 16.15 3.68
CA THR A 1 7.77 14.87 4.24
C THR A 1 6.95 13.75 3.66
N PHE A 2 7.68 12.83 3.03
CA PHE A 2 7.19 11.57 2.52
C PHE A 2 8.02 10.49 3.19
N SER A 3 7.39 9.47 3.74
CA SER A 3 8.07 8.34 4.37
C SER A 3 7.38 7.06 3.96
N ALA A 4 8.17 6.04 3.65
CA ALA A 4 7.66 4.71 3.32
C ALA A 4 8.46 3.66 4.09
N SER A 5 7.77 2.62 4.55
CA SER A 5 8.39 1.42 5.11
C SER A 5 7.72 0.18 4.56
N ALA A 6 8.49 -0.88 4.38
CA ALA A 6 8.02 -2.15 3.87
C ALA A 6 8.41 -3.27 4.83
N SER A 7 7.53 -4.27 4.94
CA SER A 7 7.75 -5.49 5.70
C SER A 7 7.22 -6.67 4.92
N LEU A 8 7.93 -7.79 4.94
CA LEU A 8 7.52 -9.06 4.34
C LEU A 8 7.05 -10.01 5.45
N SER A 9 6.04 -10.82 5.16
CA SER A 9 5.61 -11.91 6.05
C SER A 9 6.68 -12.99 6.16
N ASP A 10 6.62 -13.79 7.23
CA ASP A 10 7.60 -14.86 7.49
C ASP A 10 7.61 -15.94 6.39
N ASP A 11 6.47 -16.17 5.72
CA ASP A 11 6.33 -17.13 4.60
C ASP A 11 6.71 -16.52 3.23
N GLU A 12 6.98 -15.22 3.21
CA GLU A 12 7.30 -14.41 2.03
C GLU A 12 6.17 -14.33 0.99
N LEU A 13 4.94 -14.64 1.39
CA LEU A 13 3.76 -14.62 0.51
C LEU A 13 2.93 -13.34 0.64
N ALA A 14 3.28 -12.45 1.57
CA ALA A 14 2.63 -11.17 1.73
C ALA A 14 3.63 -10.05 2.05
N ALA A 15 3.52 -8.93 1.35
CA ALA A 15 4.23 -7.71 1.68
C ALA A 15 3.25 -6.64 2.17
N VAL A 16 3.68 -5.84 3.14
CA VAL A 16 2.94 -4.68 3.63
C VAL A 16 3.81 -3.44 3.50
N VAL A 17 3.32 -2.46 2.76
CA VAL A 17 3.97 -1.16 2.56
C VAL A 17 3.13 -0.10 3.27
N ARG A 18 3.78 0.69 4.14
CA ARG A 18 3.16 1.80 4.87
C ARG A 18 3.74 3.10 4.34
N ILE A 19 2.88 4.03 3.95
CA ILE A 19 3.28 5.30 3.34
C ILE A 19 2.63 6.44 4.11
N VAL A 20 3.42 7.44 4.47
CA VAL A 20 2.97 8.67 5.13
C VAL A 20 3.35 9.85 4.27
N SER A 21 2.37 10.71 3.99
CA SER A 21 2.58 11.95 3.28
C SER A 21 1.96 13.12 4.05
N ASN A 22 2.76 14.14 4.35
CA ASN A 22 2.25 15.42 4.86
C ASN A 22 2.08 16.47 3.75
N SER A 23 2.07 16.03 2.49
CA SER A 23 1.85 16.92 1.35
C SER A 23 0.47 17.58 1.42
N THR A 24 0.40 18.83 0.98
CA THR A 24 -0.86 19.56 0.78
C THR A 24 -1.52 19.24 -0.57
N LYS A 25 -0.83 18.48 -1.43
CA LYS A 25 -1.30 18.04 -2.75
C LYS A 25 -1.40 16.52 -2.79
N SER A 26 -2.29 16.01 -3.62
CA SER A 26 -2.34 14.59 -3.96
C SER A 26 -1.04 14.15 -4.64
N ILE A 27 -0.59 12.94 -4.34
CA ILE A 27 0.63 12.34 -4.89
C ILE A 27 0.29 10.96 -5.45
N ASN A 28 0.73 10.69 -6.68
CA ASN A 28 0.73 9.33 -7.23
C ASN A 28 2.02 8.64 -6.80
N VAL A 29 1.89 7.52 -6.09
CA VAL A 29 3.02 6.72 -5.63
C VAL A 29 3.09 5.44 -6.43
N GLU A 30 4.27 5.14 -6.95
CA GLU A 30 4.60 3.87 -7.59
C GLU A 30 5.51 3.06 -6.68
N ILE A 31 5.14 1.81 -6.43
CA ILE A 31 5.84 0.88 -5.57
C ILE A 31 6.31 -0.27 -6.45
N ASP A 32 7.62 -0.41 -6.66
CA ASP A 32 8.18 -1.63 -7.24
C ASP A 32 8.34 -2.67 -6.13
N VAL A 33 7.58 -3.77 -6.23
CA VAL A 33 7.48 -4.77 -5.16
C VAL A 33 8.66 -5.76 -5.20
N LEU A 34 9.35 -5.86 -6.33
CA LEU A 34 10.43 -6.82 -6.56
C LEU A 34 11.75 -6.07 -6.65
N GLY A 35 12.26 -5.60 -5.51
CA GLY A 35 13.60 -5.03 -5.44
C GLY A 35 14.64 -6.10 -5.80
N GLY A 36 15.28 -5.98 -6.98
CA GLY A 36 16.41 -6.84 -7.40
C GLY A 36 15.99 -8.20 -7.97
N ASP A 37 16.94 -9.16 -7.99
CA ASP A 37 16.85 -10.50 -8.63
C ASP A 37 15.88 -11.48 -7.94
N ALA A 38 14.76 -11.01 -7.39
CA ALA A 38 13.68 -11.85 -6.89
C ALA A 38 12.89 -12.46 -8.05
N VAL A 39 13.55 -13.29 -8.88
CA VAL A 39 13.02 -13.88 -10.12
C VAL A 39 11.82 -14.81 -9.86
N ASN A 40 11.59 -15.20 -8.61
CA ASN A 40 10.60 -16.23 -8.25
C ASN A 40 9.39 -15.70 -7.47
N LEU A 41 9.29 -14.40 -7.20
CA LEU A 41 8.12 -13.81 -6.54
C LEU A 41 7.39 -12.89 -7.51
N TYR A 42 6.07 -13.01 -7.59
CA TYR A 42 5.24 -12.15 -8.42
C TYR A 42 4.05 -11.63 -7.63
N PRO A 43 3.77 -10.31 -7.63
CA PRO A 43 2.56 -9.79 -7.01
C PRO A 43 1.34 -10.29 -7.77
N SER A 44 0.39 -10.90 -7.04
CA SER A 44 -0.83 -11.47 -7.61
C SER A 44 -2.06 -10.61 -7.35
N SER A 45 -2.08 -9.92 -6.22
CA SER A 45 -3.14 -8.97 -5.86
C SER A 45 -2.59 -7.91 -4.93
N CYS A 46 -3.27 -6.77 -4.90
CA CYS A 46 -3.06 -5.75 -3.89
C CYS A 46 -4.39 -5.36 -3.26
N SER A 47 -4.33 -4.90 -2.02
CA SER A 47 -5.40 -4.17 -1.35
C SER A 47 -4.79 -2.98 -0.62
N ALA A 48 -5.54 -1.88 -0.52
CA ALA A 48 -5.05 -0.70 0.17
C ALA A 48 -6.11 -0.13 1.10
N SER A 49 -5.65 0.37 2.24
CA SER A 49 -6.46 1.16 3.16
C SER A 49 -5.78 2.50 3.39
N ILE A 50 -6.58 3.56 3.48
CA ILE A 50 -6.13 4.92 3.64
C ILE A 50 -6.80 5.58 4.83
N LEU A 51 -6.03 6.31 5.61
CA LEU A 51 -6.49 7.24 6.62
C LEU A 51 -6.16 8.65 6.15
N THR A 52 -7.19 9.48 6.00
CA THR A 52 -7.08 10.90 5.64
C THR A 52 -8.27 11.65 6.23
N ALA A 53 -8.28 12.97 6.11
CA ALA A 53 -9.38 13.81 6.56
C ALA A 53 -9.52 15.05 5.68
N GLU A 54 -10.72 15.65 5.66
CA GLU A 54 -11.01 16.86 4.89
C GLU A 54 -10.27 18.10 5.43
N SER A 55 -9.85 18.09 6.70
CA SER A 55 -9.10 19.17 7.31
C SER A 55 -8.05 18.67 8.30
N LEU A 56 -7.00 19.48 8.51
CA LEU A 56 -5.89 19.17 9.43
C LEU A 56 -6.31 19.02 10.89
N ASN A 57 -7.45 19.60 11.28
CA ASN A 57 -7.94 19.61 12.66
C ASN A 57 -9.10 18.64 12.86
N ALA A 58 -9.42 17.81 11.86
CA ALA A 58 -10.48 16.82 11.98
C ALA A 58 -10.10 15.75 13.03
N VAL A 59 -11.03 15.49 13.94
CA VAL A 59 -10.87 14.52 15.04
C VAL A 59 -12.18 13.78 15.27
N ASN A 60 -12.08 12.56 15.78
CA ASN A 60 -13.25 11.82 16.26
C ASN A 60 -13.75 12.46 17.56
N THR A 61 -15.05 12.70 17.64
CA THR A 61 -15.73 13.30 18.80
C THR A 61 -16.76 12.33 19.36
N PRO A 62 -17.27 12.51 20.60
CA PRO A 62 -18.37 11.69 21.09
C PRO A 62 -19.63 11.75 20.22
N SER A 63 -19.89 12.91 19.59
CA SER A 63 -21.03 13.11 18.67
C SER A 63 -20.80 12.53 17.27
N ASP A 64 -19.55 12.41 16.84
CA ASP A 64 -19.15 11.72 15.60
C ASP A 64 -17.84 10.94 15.84
N PRO A 65 -17.94 9.70 16.33
CA PRO A 65 -16.77 8.90 16.72
C PRO A 65 -15.99 8.38 15.51
N SER A 66 -16.45 8.69 14.30
CA SER A 66 -16.10 8.01 13.07
C SER A 66 -15.68 9.00 11.97
N ALA A 67 -15.60 10.29 12.31
CA ALA A 67 -15.21 11.39 11.42
C ALA A 67 -13.89 11.16 10.66
N VAL A 68 -12.93 10.49 11.30
CA VAL A 68 -11.63 10.12 10.76
C VAL A 68 -11.40 8.64 11.03
N MET A 69 -11.56 7.82 9.99
CA MET A 69 -11.35 6.38 10.04
C MET A 69 -10.65 5.88 8.76
N PRO A 70 -9.98 4.72 8.82
CA PRO A 70 -9.44 4.11 7.62
C PRO A 70 -10.57 3.70 6.65
N ALA A 71 -10.39 4.01 5.37
CA ALA A 71 -11.26 3.57 4.29
C ALA A 71 -10.49 2.65 3.33
N VAL A 72 -11.20 1.84 2.55
CA VAL A 72 -10.60 1.12 1.44
C VAL A 72 -10.26 2.13 0.34
N THR A 73 -9.11 1.97 -0.29
CA THR A 73 -8.70 2.76 -1.46
C THR A 73 -8.22 1.84 -2.57
N ASP A 74 -8.31 2.32 -3.80
CA ASP A 74 -7.82 1.58 -4.94
C ASP A 74 -6.30 1.49 -4.94
N CYS A 75 -5.80 0.32 -5.33
CA CYS A 75 -4.41 0.12 -5.72
C CYS A 75 -4.40 -0.53 -7.11
N GLY A 76 -3.71 0.10 -8.04
CA GLY A 76 -3.53 -0.44 -9.38
C GLY A 76 -2.32 -1.36 -9.39
N LEU A 77 -2.50 -2.65 -9.70
CA LEU A 77 -1.38 -3.56 -9.93
C LEU A 77 -1.15 -3.70 -11.44
N SER A 78 0.05 -3.32 -11.89
CA SER A 78 0.50 -3.50 -13.28
C SER A 78 1.87 -4.15 -13.28
N ASN A 79 1.92 -5.41 -13.74
CA ASN A 79 3.12 -6.25 -13.70
C ASN A 79 3.71 -6.35 -12.28
N ARG A 80 4.82 -5.63 -12.02
CA ARG A 80 5.54 -5.60 -10.74
C ARG A 80 5.29 -4.34 -9.92
N THR A 81 4.57 -3.39 -10.49
CA THR A 81 4.39 -2.05 -9.93
C THR A 81 2.99 -1.91 -9.37
N ILE A 82 2.92 -1.44 -8.12
CA ILE A 82 1.67 -1.00 -7.51
C ILE A 82 1.58 0.51 -7.57
N GLN A 83 0.46 1.02 -8.04
CA GLN A 83 0.13 2.42 -8.08
C GLN A 83 -0.94 2.72 -7.03
N VAL A 84 -0.71 3.76 -6.23
CA VAL A 84 -1.69 4.26 -5.26
C VAL A 84 -1.70 5.78 -5.25
N VAL A 85 -2.87 6.37 -5.14
CA VAL A 85 -3.04 7.83 -5.06
C VAL A 85 -3.20 8.20 -3.59
N LEU A 86 -2.31 9.04 -3.09
CA LEU A 86 -2.35 9.59 -1.75
C LEU A 86 -2.98 10.98 -1.80
N PRO A 87 -4.15 11.20 -1.20
CA PRO A 87 -4.68 12.54 -0.93
C PRO A 87 -3.75 13.34 -0.02
N PRO A 88 -3.98 14.65 0.12
CA PRO A 88 -3.27 15.47 1.10
C PRO A 88 -3.33 14.86 2.51
N HIS A 89 -2.23 14.97 3.25
CA HIS A 89 -2.14 14.54 4.65
C HIS A 89 -2.69 13.13 4.92
N SER A 90 -2.09 12.13 4.28
CA SER A 90 -2.60 10.76 4.30
C SER A 90 -1.58 9.76 4.85
N PHE A 91 -2.14 8.70 5.42
CA PHE A 91 -1.45 7.47 5.81
C PHE A 91 -2.07 6.31 5.03
N VAL A 92 -1.27 5.57 4.28
CA VAL A 92 -1.72 4.43 3.46
C VAL A 92 -1.03 3.16 3.91
N VAL A 93 -1.79 2.08 3.99
CA VAL A 93 -1.28 0.71 4.10
C VAL A 93 -1.65 -0.03 2.82
N VAL A 94 -0.65 -0.48 2.08
CA VAL A 94 -0.81 -1.36 0.92
C VAL A 94 -0.41 -2.75 1.34
N GLN A 95 -1.30 -3.72 1.18
CA GLN A 95 -1.02 -5.14 1.32
C GLN A 95 -0.89 -5.75 -0.07
N VAL A 96 0.09 -6.62 -0.24
CA VAL A 96 0.40 -7.27 -1.51
C VAL A 96 0.49 -8.76 -1.27
N SER A 97 -0.29 -9.53 -2.01
CA SER A 97 -0.13 -10.98 -2.05
C SER A 97 0.89 -11.34 -3.12
N LEU A 98 1.80 -12.25 -2.78
CA LEU A 98 2.87 -12.71 -3.64
C LEU A 98 2.65 -14.20 -3.96
N LEU A 99 2.96 -14.58 -5.19
CA LEU A 99 3.02 -15.97 -5.62
C LEU A 99 4.46 -16.37 -5.87
N LYS A 100 4.82 -17.57 -5.42
CA LYS A 100 6.08 -18.23 -5.75
C LYS A 100 5.93 -18.95 -7.09
N THR A 101 6.77 -18.62 -8.07
CA THR A 101 6.83 -19.40 -9.31
C THR A 101 7.49 -20.73 -9.02
N ILE A 102 6.76 -21.82 -9.21
CA ILE A 102 7.32 -23.16 -9.19
C ILE A 102 7.77 -23.46 -10.61
N ALA A 103 9.09 -23.50 -10.85
CA ALA A 103 9.62 -24.00 -12.11
C ALA A 103 9.27 -25.49 -12.23
N VAL A 104 8.26 -25.82 -13.03
CA VAL A 104 7.98 -27.20 -13.41
C VAL A 104 8.93 -27.55 -14.55
N ALA A 105 10.00 -28.29 -14.24
CA ALA A 105 10.83 -28.91 -15.25
C ALA A 105 10.00 -30.03 -15.91
N VAL A 106 9.59 -29.83 -17.16
CA VAL A 106 9.08 -30.90 -18.01
C VAL A 106 10.31 -31.68 -18.48
N VAL A 107 10.49 -32.89 -17.95
CA VAL A 107 11.51 -33.86 -18.38
C VAL A 107 10.98 -34.69 -19.54
#